data_AF-A0A349D610-F1
#
_entry.id   AF-A0A349D610-F1
#
_cell.length_a   1.000
_cell.length_b   1.000
_cell.length_c   1.000
_cell.angle_alpha   90.00
_cell.angle_beta   90.00
_cell.angle_gamma   90.00
#
_symmetry.space_group_name_H-M   'P 1'
#
loop_
_entity.id
_entity.type
_entity.pdbx_description
1 polymer ?
#
loop_
_entity_poly.entity_id
_entity_poly.type
_entity_poly.pdbx_seq_one_letter_code
_entity_poly.pdbx_strand_id
1 'polypeptide(L)'
;MSFISNISAREILDSRGNPTIEVEVVTESGARGIAAVPSGASTGIHEAVELRDGEENRYMGKGVLRAVQNVNESINNELRGSLVFNQ
;
A
#
# COMPACT_ATOMS: atom_id res chain seq x y z
N MET A 1 17.93 0.48 15.01
CA MET A 1 17.64 -0.96 15.18
C MET A 1 16.70 -1.41 14.07
N SER A 2 16.30 -2.68 14.01
CA SER A 2 15.39 -3.23 12.98
C SER A 2 13.90 -3.03 13.30
N PHE A 3 13.58 -2.04 14.14
CA PHE A 3 12.20 -1.62 14.40
C PHE A 3 11.72 -0.66 13.31
N ILE A 4 10.45 -0.76 12.95
CA ILE A 4 9.79 0.13 12.00
C ILE A 4 9.72 1.54 12.59
N SER A 5 10.31 2.52 11.90
CA SER A 5 10.23 3.94 12.27
C SER A 5 9.08 4.65 11.54
N ASN A 6 8.92 4.34 10.26
CA ASN A 6 7.87 4.92 9.43
C ASN A 6 7.44 3.98 8.30
N ILE A 7 6.14 3.98 8.01
CA ILE A 7 5.55 3.40 6.80
C ILE A 7 4.88 4.54 6.04
N SER A 8 5.14 4.64 4.75
CA SER A 8 4.48 5.59 3.85
C SER A 8 4.04 4.92 2.56
N ALA A 9 2.99 5.44 1.95
CA ALA A 9 2.45 4.93 0.70
C ALA A 9 2.13 6.04 -0.28
N ARG A 10 2.14 5.67 -1.56
CA ARG A 10 1.77 6.54 -2.68
C ARG A 10 1.03 5.76 -3.77
N GLU A 11 0.20 6.48 -4.51
CA GLU A 11 -0.42 5.98 -5.74
C GLU A 11 0.61 6.06 -6.88
N ILE A 12 0.80 4.95 -7.59
CA ILE A 12 1.62 4.84 -8.81
C ILE A 12 0.78 4.18 -9.92
N LEU A 13 1.34 4.05 -11.13
CA LEU A 13 0.69 3.33 -12.23
C LEU A 13 1.32 1.95 -12.44
N ASP A 14 0.47 0.95 -12.69
CA ASP A 14 0.87 -0.39 -13.08
C ASP A 14 1.25 -0.49 -14.56
N SER A 15 1.63 -1.70 -15.01
CA SER A 15 1.99 -1.97 -16.41
C SER A 15 0.87 -1.77 -17.44
N ARG A 16 -0.38 -1.65 -16.98
CA ARG A 16 -1.58 -1.39 -17.79
C ARG A 16 -2.06 0.07 -17.66
N GLY A 17 -1.34 0.91 -16.92
CA GLY A 17 -1.71 2.30 -16.66
C GLY A 17 -2.86 2.47 -15.66
N ASN A 18 -3.26 1.44 -14.91
CA ASN A 18 -4.20 1.62 -13.81
C ASN A 18 -3.46 2.02 -12.53
N PRO A 19 -4.10 2.80 -11.65
CA PRO A 19 -3.53 3.08 -10.34
C PRO A 19 -3.26 1.81 -9.54
N THR A 20 -2.15 1.79 -8.81
CA THR A 20 -1.84 0.82 -7.76
C THR A 20 -1.06 1.50 -6.64
N ILE A 21 -0.86 0.81 -5.53
CA ILE A 21 -0.17 1.32 -4.36
C ILE A 21 1.29 0.85 -4.32
N GLU A 22 2.19 1.77 -3.99
CA GLU A 22 3.56 1.48 -3.56
C GLU A 22 3.71 1.88 -2.09
N VAL A 23 4.35 1.01 -1.30
CA VAL A 23 4.60 1.22 0.13
C VAL A 23 6.11 1.18 0.38
N GLU A 24 6.58 2.18 1.13
CA GLU A 24 7.93 2.26 1.68
C GLU A 24 7.89 2.02 3.19
N VAL A 25 8.76 1.14 3.68
CA VAL A 25 8.98 0.89 5.11
C VAL A 25 10.41 1.29 5.45
N VAL A 26 10.57 2.17 6.44
CA VAL A 26 11.85 2.63 6.96
C VAL A 26 12.01 2.13 8.39
N THR A 27 13.21 1.66 8.73
CA THR A 27 13.57 1.26 10.09
C THR A 27 14.32 2.36 10.82
N GLU A 28 14.41 2.28 12.15
CA GLU A 28 15.25 3.19 12.96
C GLU A 28 16.74 3.15 12.58
N SER A 29 17.20 2.06 11.97
CA SER A 29 18.58 1.97 11.45
C SER A 29 18.78 2.64 10.09
N GLY A 30 17.71 3.19 9.49
CA GLY A 30 17.74 3.77 8.15
C GLY A 30 17.62 2.76 7.01
N ALA A 31 17.58 1.44 7.30
CA ALA A 31 17.27 0.44 6.28
C ALA A 31 15.85 0.66 5.73
N ARG A 32 15.69 0.42 4.43
CA ARG A 32 14.50 0.79 3.66
C ARG A 32 14.10 -0.31 2.69
N GLY A 33 12.81 -0.65 2.70
CA GLY A 33 12.19 -1.57 1.75
C GLY A 33 11.05 -0.88 1.01
N ILE A 34 10.93 -1.12 -0.29
CA ILE A 34 9.87 -0.56 -1.14
C ILE A 34 9.26 -1.70 -1.93
N ALA A 35 7.92 -1.77 -1.96
CA ALA A 35 7.19 -2.73 -2.77
C ALA A 35 5.93 -2.09 -3.35
N ALA A 36 5.61 -2.46 -4.59
CA ALA A 36 4.34 -2.14 -5.22
C ALA A 36 3.46 -3.40 -5.30
N VAL A 37 2.16 -3.23 -5.10
CA VAL A 37 1.20 -4.32 -5.21
C VAL A 37 0.74 -4.45 -6.66
N PRO A 38 0.76 -5.63 -7.29
CA PRO A 38 0.22 -5.82 -8.63
C PRO A 38 -1.31 -5.65 -8.61
N SER A 39 -1.89 -5.07 -9.66
CA SER A 39 -3.35 -5.02 -9.81
C SER A 39 -3.88 -6.35 -10.33
N GLY A 40 -4.72 -7.01 -9.53
CA GLY A 40 -5.38 -8.25 -9.92
C GLY A 40 -6.30 -8.05 -11.13
N ALA A 41 -6.29 -9.01 -12.05
CA ALA A 41 -7.35 -9.14 -13.06
C ALA A 41 -8.46 -10.09 -12.60
N SER A 42 -8.15 -10.96 -11.64
CA SER A 42 -9.10 -11.91 -11.06
C SER A 42 -10.03 -11.20 -10.07
N THR A 43 -11.29 -11.61 -10.06
CA THR A 43 -12.34 -11.08 -9.18
C THR A 43 -13.11 -12.23 -8.52
N GLY A 44 -12.39 -13.28 -8.13
CA GLY A 44 -13.01 -14.46 -7.51
C GLY A 44 -13.76 -14.07 -6.23
N ILE A 45 -14.95 -14.63 -6.01
CA ILE A 45 -15.78 -14.32 -4.83
C ILE A 45 -15.12 -14.69 -3.49
N HIS A 46 -14.08 -15.52 -3.53
CA HIS A 46 -13.31 -15.94 -2.36
C HIS A 46 -11.90 -15.30 -2.30
N GLU A 47 -11.60 -14.36 -3.18
CA GLU A 47 -10.32 -13.65 -3.19
C GLU A 47 -10.33 -12.44 -2.25
N ALA A 48 -9.16 -12.05 -1.77
CA ALA A 48 -9.00 -10.79 -1.05
C ALA A 48 -9.33 -9.61 -1.99
N VAL A 49 -10.16 -8.69 -1.52
CA VAL A 49 -10.65 -7.57 -2.34
C VAL A 49 -9.72 -6.38 -2.22
N GLU A 50 -9.25 -5.87 -3.37
CA GLU A 50 -8.50 -4.62 -3.43
C GLU A 50 -9.40 -3.42 -3.14
N LEU A 51 -8.93 -2.51 -2.27
CA LEU A 51 -9.64 -1.27 -1.98
C LEU A 51 -9.39 -0.23 -3.09
N ARG A 52 -10.39 -0.05 -3.97
CA ARG A 52 -10.44 0.99 -5.00
C ARG A 52 -11.25 2.19 -4.55
N ASP A 53 -11.08 3.36 -5.15
CA ASP A 53 -11.76 4.60 -4.79
C ASP A 53 -13.23 4.61 -5.25
N GLY A 54 -13.53 4.06 -6.43
CA GLY A 54 -14.88 4.06 -7.01
C GLY A 54 -15.34 5.42 -7.55
N GLU A 55 -14.44 6.41 -7.62
CA GLU A 55 -14.70 7.74 -8.17
C GLU A 55 -14.56 7.74 -9.70
N GLU A 56 -15.67 7.72 -10.43
CA GLU A 56 -15.68 7.60 -11.92
C GLU A 56 -14.85 8.68 -12.64
N ASN A 57 -14.79 9.89 -12.08
CA ASN A 57 -14.00 11.00 -12.62
C ASN A 57 -12.47 10.82 -12.47
N ARG A 58 -12.01 9.83 -11.70
CA ARG A 58 -10.59 9.51 -11.50
C ARG A 58 -10.30 8.06 -11.90
N TYR A 59 -9.57 7.90 -13.00
CA TYR A 59 -9.16 6.59 -13.51
C TYR A 59 -10.34 5.61 -13.69
N MET A 60 -11.54 6.09 -14.05
CA MET A 60 -12.74 5.26 -14.20
C MET A 60 -13.06 4.46 -12.92
N GLY A 61 -12.97 5.11 -11.75
CA GLY A 61 -13.21 4.49 -10.45
C GLY A 61 -12.05 3.64 -9.90
N LYS A 62 -10.95 3.50 -10.63
CA LYS A 62 -9.83 2.61 -10.27
C LYS A 62 -8.75 3.25 -9.40
N GLY A 63 -8.92 4.50 -8.96
CA GLY A 63 -8.02 5.15 -7.99
C GLY A 63 -7.82 4.31 -6.72
N VAL A 64 -6.74 4.54 -6.00
CA VAL A 64 -6.38 3.81 -4.76
C VAL A 64 -6.02 4.74 -3.60
N LEU A 65 -6.49 6.00 -3.61
CA LEU A 65 -6.16 6.96 -2.55
C LEU A 65 -6.66 6.53 -1.18
N ARG A 66 -7.82 5.84 -1.10
CA ARG A 66 -8.31 5.27 0.16
C ARG A 66 -7.35 4.20 0.72
N ALA A 67 -6.79 3.36 -0.14
CA ALA A 67 -5.79 2.37 0.27
C ALA A 67 -4.50 3.06 0.75
N VAL A 68 -4.05 4.10 0.04
CA VAL A 68 -2.89 4.92 0.43
C VAL A 68 -3.09 5.56 1.79
N GLN A 69 -4.27 6.14 2.04
CA GLN A 69 -4.61 6.76 3.32
C GLN A 69 -4.57 5.73 4.47
N ASN A 70 -5.17 4.55 4.28
CA ASN A 70 -5.14 3.50 5.29
C ASN A 70 -3.72 3.06 5.66
N VAL A 71 -2.79 3.02 4.68
CA VAL A 71 -1.38 2.71 4.97
C VAL A 71 -0.73 3.84 5.77
N ASN A 72 -0.87 5.08 5.32
CA ASN A 72 -0.24 6.24 5.94
C ASN A 72 -0.73 6.54 7.36
N GLU A 73 -1.99 6.18 7.65
CA GLU A 73 -2.64 6.41 8.93
C GLU A 73 -2.68 5.11 9.76
N SER A 74 -3.71 4.29 9.59
CA SER A 74 -3.99 3.15 10.46
C SER A 74 -2.84 2.15 10.54
N ILE A 75 -2.28 1.72 9.39
CA ILE A 75 -1.24 0.70 9.37
C ILE A 75 0.09 1.26 9.90
N ASN A 76 0.47 2.47 9.50
CA ASN A 76 1.68 3.11 10.00
C ASN A 76 1.63 3.29 11.53
N ASN A 77 0.48 3.73 12.07
CA ASN A 77 0.31 3.90 13.50
C ASN A 77 0.37 2.58 14.27
N GLU A 78 -0.27 1.52 13.75
CA GLU A 78 -0.33 0.22 14.43
C GLU A 78 1.00 -0.53 14.39
N LEU A 79 1.75 -0.43 13.28
CA LEU A 79 3.00 -1.18 13.10
C LEU A 79 4.25 -0.42 13.55
N ARG A 80 4.17 0.88 13.85
CA ARG A 80 5.32 1.66 14.32
C ARG A 80 5.92 1.02 15.58
N GLY A 81 7.24 0.85 15.59
CA GLY A 81 7.96 0.19 16.67
C GLY A 81 7.94 -1.34 16.63
N SER A 82 7.31 -1.96 15.62
CA SER A 82 7.35 -3.41 15.44
C SER A 82 8.66 -3.89 14.80
N LEU A 83 9.08 -5.14 15.06
CA LEU A 83 10.26 -5.74 14.46
C LEU A 83 9.98 -6.23 13.03
N VAL A 84 10.81 -5.83 12.07
CA VAL A 84 10.64 -6.23 10.65
C VAL A 84 10.93 -7.71 10.37
N PHE A 85 11.54 -8.44 11.31
CA PHE A 85 11.88 -9.86 11.13
C PHE A 85 10.79 -10.83 11.62
N ASN A 86 9.73 -10.32 12.25
CA ASN A 86 8.59 -11.12 12.69
C ASN A 86 7.50 -11.11 11.61
N GLN A 87 7.75 -11.82 10.52
CA GLN A 87 6.93 -11.84 9.31
C GLN A 87 5.71 -12.76 9.40
#